data_AF-A0A966K4B2-F1
#
_entry.id   AF-A0A966K4B2-F1
#
_cell.length_a   1.000
_cell.length_b   1.000
_cell.length_c   1.000
_cell.angle_alpha   90.00
_cell.angle_beta   90.00
_cell.angle_gamma   90.00
#
_symmetry.space_group_name_H-M   'P 1'
#
loop_
_entity.id
_entity.type
_entity.pdbx_description
1 polymer ?
#
loop_
_entity_poly.entity_id
_entity_poly.type
_entity_poly.pdbx_seq_one_letter_code
_entity_poly.pdbx_strand_id
1 'polypeptide(L)'
;MKFAVELLGERVFCSELSLKEYKEILKITFGDEPSPEIFAVSVCDLLSQLTNKPSTFFEELNVYELVSFLIDIRAQSMGNTASVKLTKGEKEYGLELDFIPFKSKLLQLSNQFKKEIDLGNDVSLVLRPPGVKKLLESASEEYLYFIAGLSVRGSFHKIETVKDASEVFDRLSSRTAKLVLDYFRELIRVSVETNFLDKYKDFDQKIRFVPSVSSIILFTKVMFNESLSGFYDNIFALARYGKMNSLYIEQCTPGEYIYFVKTLQRSLAERNQANNNETAVDASLSDDTGLDPFGGEP
;
A
#
# COMPACT_ATOMS: atom_id res chain seq x y z
N MET A 1 -6.78 -14.91 -11.55
CA MET A 1 -7.51 -15.95 -10.75
C MET A 1 -8.37 -15.24 -9.71
N LYS A 2 -9.38 -15.89 -9.10
CA LYS A 2 -10.16 -15.33 -7.97
C LYS A 2 -9.82 -16.08 -6.69
N PHE A 3 -9.71 -15.36 -5.59
CA PHE A 3 -9.44 -15.89 -4.26
C PHE A 3 -10.41 -15.30 -3.22
N ALA A 4 -10.47 -15.93 -2.06
CA ALA A 4 -11.30 -15.48 -0.95
C ALA A 4 -10.46 -14.68 0.05
N VAL A 5 -10.95 -13.52 0.45
CA VAL A 5 -10.43 -12.73 1.56
C VAL A 5 -11.36 -12.93 2.76
N GLU A 6 -10.79 -13.33 3.89
CA GLU A 6 -11.52 -13.54 5.15
C GLU A 6 -11.45 -12.28 6.01
N LEU A 7 -12.60 -11.67 6.26
CA LEU A 7 -12.80 -10.59 7.23
C LEU A 7 -13.48 -11.13 8.50
N LEU A 8 -13.55 -10.35 9.57
CA LEU A 8 -14.06 -10.85 10.87
C LEU A 8 -15.54 -11.25 10.84
N GLY A 9 -16.31 -10.79 9.85
CA GLY A 9 -17.74 -11.07 9.73
C GLY A 9 -18.19 -11.58 8.37
N GLU A 10 -17.31 -11.61 7.37
CA GLU A 10 -17.69 -12.01 6.02
C GLU A 10 -16.50 -12.48 5.17
N ARG A 11 -16.84 -13.23 4.13
CA ARG A 11 -15.90 -13.63 3.08
C ARG A 11 -16.18 -12.81 1.83
N VAL A 12 -15.13 -12.21 1.27
CA VAL A 12 -15.19 -11.44 0.02
C VAL A 12 -14.41 -12.15 -1.07
N PHE A 13 -14.97 -12.27 -2.27
CA PHE A 13 -14.24 -12.81 -3.41
C PHE A 13 -13.52 -11.67 -4.14
N CYS A 14 -12.21 -11.82 -4.29
CA CYS A 14 -11.33 -10.82 -4.90
C CYS A 14 -10.60 -11.43 -6.10
N SER A 15 -10.33 -10.60 -7.09
CA SER A 15 -9.43 -10.93 -8.20
C SER A 15 -8.01 -10.48 -7.86
N GLU A 16 -7.02 -11.11 -8.47
CA GLU A 16 -5.64 -10.63 -8.43
C GLU A 16 -5.51 -9.27 -9.13
N LEU A 17 -4.50 -8.49 -8.73
CA LEU A 17 -4.16 -7.24 -9.39
C LEU A 17 -3.62 -7.50 -10.80
N SER A 18 -4.23 -6.85 -11.76
CA SER A 18 -3.62 -6.58 -13.06
C SER A 18 -2.52 -5.53 -12.94
N LEU A 19 -1.66 -5.45 -13.97
CA LEU A 19 -0.64 -4.39 -14.08
C LEU A 19 -1.25 -2.99 -14.03
N LYS A 20 -2.47 -2.81 -14.57
CA LYS A 20 -3.17 -1.52 -14.56
C LYS A 20 -3.53 -1.12 -13.12
N GLU A 21 -4.10 -2.02 -12.34
CA GLU A 21 -4.51 -1.77 -10.96
C GLU A 21 -3.30 -1.58 -10.04
N TYR A 22 -2.24 -2.38 -10.21
CA TYR A 22 -0.99 -2.18 -9.49
C TYR A 22 -0.39 -0.79 -9.75
N LYS A 23 -0.39 -0.35 -11.01
CA LYS A 23 0.03 1.00 -11.40
C LYS A 23 -0.82 2.09 -10.74
N GLU A 24 -2.13 1.88 -10.63
CA GLU A 24 -3.03 2.83 -9.96
C GLU A 24 -2.66 2.96 -8.47
N ILE A 25 -2.38 1.85 -7.77
CA ILE A 25 -1.90 1.87 -6.38
C ILE A 25 -0.59 2.67 -6.25
N LEU A 26 0.38 2.45 -7.16
CA LEU A 26 1.62 3.22 -7.15
C LEU A 26 1.39 4.71 -7.42
N LYS A 27 0.47 5.08 -8.32
CA LYS A 27 0.13 6.47 -8.62
C LYS A 27 -0.52 7.19 -7.43
N ILE A 28 -1.46 6.56 -6.75
CA ILE A 28 -2.19 7.19 -5.64
C ILE A 28 -1.37 7.26 -4.34
N THR A 29 -0.29 6.48 -4.27
CA THR A 29 0.70 6.55 -3.19
C THR A 29 1.94 7.35 -3.57
N PHE A 30 2.00 7.90 -4.78
CA PHE A 30 3.18 8.61 -5.29
C PHE A 30 3.42 9.94 -4.57
N GLY A 31 4.70 10.28 -4.36
CA GLY A 31 5.13 11.48 -3.64
C GLY A 31 5.25 11.26 -2.13
N ASP A 32 5.81 12.23 -1.42
CA ASP A 32 6.07 12.12 0.03
C ASP A 32 4.76 12.17 0.84
N GLU A 33 3.86 13.08 0.47
CA GLU A 33 2.57 13.31 1.14
C GLU A 33 1.38 13.20 0.15
N PRO A 34 0.91 11.98 -0.15
CA PRO A 34 -0.28 11.79 -0.98
C PRO A 34 -1.53 12.38 -0.34
N SER A 35 -2.45 12.93 -1.14
CA SER A 35 -3.75 13.42 -0.64
C SER A 35 -4.54 12.27 0.00
N PRO A 36 -4.91 12.38 1.29
CA PRO A 36 -5.72 11.37 1.99
C PRO A 36 -7.05 11.07 1.29
N GLU A 37 -7.71 12.10 0.77
CA GLU A 37 -9.01 12.01 0.12
C GLU A 37 -8.91 11.26 -1.21
N ILE A 38 -7.96 11.66 -2.07
CA ILE A 38 -7.74 11.01 -3.37
C ILE A 38 -7.34 9.55 -3.16
N PHE A 39 -6.44 9.29 -2.20
CA PHE A 39 -6.03 7.94 -1.86
C PHE A 39 -7.21 7.08 -1.42
N ALA A 40 -8.01 7.55 -0.46
CA ALA A 40 -9.11 6.79 0.10
C ALA A 40 -10.17 6.43 -0.95
N VAL A 41 -10.61 7.41 -1.75
CA VAL A 41 -11.58 7.20 -2.84
C VAL A 41 -11.02 6.20 -3.85
N SER A 42 -9.79 6.42 -4.30
CA SER A 42 -9.19 5.59 -5.35
C SER A 42 -8.94 4.15 -4.88
N VAL A 43 -8.48 3.95 -3.65
CA VAL A 43 -8.33 2.61 -3.07
C VAL A 43 -9.69 1.91 -2.96
N CYS A 44 -10.72 2.57 -2.44
CA CYS A 44 -12.04 1.95 -2.27
C CYS A 44 -12.68 1.60 -3.62
N ASP A 45 -12.52 2.45 -4.63
CA ASP A 45 -12.98 2.19 -5.99
C ASP A 45 -12.22 1.03 -6.64
N LEU A 46 -10.89 0.98 -6.48
CA LEU A 46 -10.06 -0.12 -6.97
C LEU A 46 -10.45 -1.46 -6.31
N LEU A 47 -10.66 -1.47 -4.99
CA LEU A 47 -11.16 -2.64 -4.27
C LEU A 47 -12.56 -3.06 -4.73
N SER A 48 -13.43 -2.10 -5.08
CA SER A 48 -14.74 -2.40 -5.64
C SER A 48 -14.64 -3.05 -7.01
N GLN A 49 -13.72 -2.61 -7.88
CA GLN A 49 -13.49 -3.21 -9.20
C GLN A 49 -12.94 -4.63 -9.10
N LEU A 50 -12.08 -4.89 -8.11
CA LEU A 50 -11.48 -6.21 -7.89
C LEU A 50 -12.44 -7.24 -7.29
N THR A 51 -13.55 -6.79 -6.70
CA THR A 51 -14.43 -7.62 -5.88
C THR A 51 -15.89 -7.57 -6.34
N ASN A 52 -16.77 -8.24 -5.60
CA ASN A 52 -18.23 -8.15 -5.77
C ASN A 52 -18.89 -7.17 -4.80
N LYS A 53 -18.11 -6.25 -4.20
CA LYS A 53 -18.59 -5.30 -3.19
C LYS A 53 -18.52 -3.87 -3.74
N PRO A 54 -19.47 -2.99 -3.38
CA PRO A 54 -19.42 -1.57 -3.77
C PRO A 54 -18.29 -0.82 -3.04
N SER A 55 -17.85 0.34 -3.54
CA SER A 55 -16.83 1.15 -2.87
C SER A 55 -17.23 1.57 -1.46
N THR A 56 -18.51 1.88 -1.24
CA THR A 56 -19.09 2.21 0.08
C THR A 56 -18.89 1.12 1.13
N PHE A 57 -18.76 -0.15 0.72
CA PHE A 57 -18.43 -1.24 1.62
C PHE A 57 -17.02 -1.07 2.21
N PHE A 58 -16.03 -0.74 1.37
CA PHE A 58 -14.64 -0.56 1.78
C PHE A 58 -14.39 0.74 2.53
N GLU A 59 -15.14 1.79 2.19
CA GLU A 59 -15.16 3.06 2.92
C GLU A 59 -15.55 2.89 4.39
N GLU A 60 -16.42 1.93 4.68
CA GLU A 60 -16.97 1.63 6.01
C GLU A 60 -16.23 0.54 6.75
N LEU A 61 -15.41 -0.22 6.04
CA LEU A 61 -14.62 -1.30 6.61
C LEU A 61 -13.65 -0.72 7.64
N ASN A 62 -13.53 -1.40 8.79
CA ASN A 62 -12.56 -1.03 9.82
C ASN A 62 -11.16 -0.90 9.19
N VAL A 63 -10.44 0.18 9.50
CA VAL A 63 -9.09 0.41 8.97
C VAL A 63 -8.13 -0.76 9.09
N TYR A 64 -8.18 -1.53 10.19
CA TYR A 64 -7.34 -2.71 10.37
C TYR A 64 -7.71 -3.83 9.39
N GLU A 65 -9.01 -4.00 9.13
CA GLU A 65 -9.53 -4.96 8.15
C GLU A 65 -9.23 -4.51 6.72
N LEU A 66 -9.32 -3.20 6.43
CA LEU A 66 -8.95 -2.66 5.12
C LEU A 66 -7.47 -2.91 4.79
N VAL A 67 -6.57 -2.63 5.72
CA VAL A 67 -5.14 -2.90 5.51
C VAL A 67 -4.87 -4.40 5.42
N SER A 68 -5.58 -5.22 6.20
CA SER A 68 -5.51 -6.68 6.08
C SER A 68 -5.98 -7.16 4.70
N PHE A 69 -7.00 -6.52 4.13
CA PHE A 69 -7.49 -6.78 2.77
C PHE A 69 -6.42 -6.45 1.73
N LEU A 70 -5.76 -5.30 1.85
CA LEU A 70 -4.66 -4.91 0.96
C LEU A 70 -3.47 -5.88 1.06
N ILE A 71 -3.15 -6.39 2.25
CA ILE A 71 -2.13 -7.43 2.43
C ILE A 71 -2.49 -8.69 1.65
N ASP A 72 -3.74 -9.15 1.72
CA ASP A 72 -4.18 -10.35 0.99
C ASP A 72 -4.11 -10.16 -0.53
N ILE A 73 -4.57 -9.02 -1.03
CA ILE A 73 -4.45 -8.69 -2.45
C ILE A 73 -2.99 -8.75 -2.89
N ARG A 74 -2.11 -8.10 -2.15
CA ARG A 74 -0.69 -8.10 -2.42
C ARG A 74 -0.13 -9.53 -2.40
N ALA A 75 -0.46 -10.31 -1.37
CA ALA A 75 0.06 -11.65 -1.17
C ALA A 75 -0.29 -12.57 -2.35
N GLN A 76 -1.53 -12.48 -2.83
CA GLN A 76 -2.00 -13.30 -3.94
C GLN A 76 -1.49 -12.81 -5.30
N SER A 77 -1.29 -11.49 -5.47
CA SER A 77 -0.87 -10.93 -6.76
C SER A 77 0.65 -10.94 -6.95
N MET A 78 1.43 -10.81 -5.88
CA MET A 78 2.87 -10.53 -5.94
C MET A 78 3.71 -11.30 -4.91
N GLY A 79 3.11 -12.20 -4.12
CA GLY A 79 3.76 -12.86 -3.00
C GLY A 79 3.64 -12.06 -1.71
N ASN A 80 3.94 -12.67 -0.57
CA ASN A 80 3.65 -12.14 0.78
C ASN A 80 4.80 -11.32 1.40
N THR A 81 5.88 -11.06 0.66
CA THR A 81 7.06 -10.36 1.18
C THR A 81 7.47 -9.15 0.34
N ALA A 82 7.94 -8.08 0.97
CA ALA A 82 8.53 -6.91 0.29
C ALA A 82 9.92 -6.59 0.82
N SER A 83 10.86 -6.32 -0.09
CA SER A 83 12.19 -5.84 0.25
C SER A 83 12.16 -4.36 0.59
N VAL A 84 12.32 -4.00 1.85
CA VAL A 84 12.48 -2.61 2.31
C VAL A 84 13.93 -2.32 2.65
N LYS A 85 14.31 -1.05 2.58
CA LYS A 85 15.60 -0.58 3.07
C LYS A 85 15.42 0.08 4.44
N LEU A 86 16.23 -0.32 5.41
CA LEU A 86 16.28 0.29 6.73
C LEU A 86 17.65 0.91 6.97
N THR A 87 17.69 2.10 7.55
CA THR A 87 18.93 2.85 7.77
C THR A 87 19.35 2.76 9.24
N LYS A 88 20.42 2.05 9.56
CA LYS A 88 20.95 1.97 10.94
C LYS A 88 22.28 2.72 11.00
N GLY A 89 22.27 3.89 11.62
CA GLY A 89 23.37 4.85 11.53
C GLY A 89 23.51 5.39 10.11
N GLU A 90 24.72 5.33 9.54
CA GLU A 90 25.00 5.72 8.15
C GLU A 90 24.86 4.56 7.14
N LYS A 91 24.50 3.36 7.59
CA LYS A 91 24.43 2.16 6.74
C LYS A 91 22.99 1.79 6.40
N GLU A 92 22.76 1.50 5.12
CA GLU A 92 21.51 0.90 4.63
C GLU A 92 21.59 -0.64 4.71
N TYR A 93 20.52 -1.25 5.19
CA TYR A 93 20.33 -2.69 5.24
C TYR A 93 19.06 -3.06 4.48
N GLY A 94 19.15 -4.07 3.64
CA GLY A 94 17.97 -4.67 3.02
C GLY A 94 17.28 -5.59 4.02
N LEU A 95 15.96 -5.42 4.17
CA LEU A 95 15.11 -6.28 4.98
C LEU A 95 13.96 -6.80 4.13
N GLU A 96 13.69 -8.09 4.20
CA GLU A 96 12.50 -8.68 3.60
C GLU A 96 11.37 -8.76 4.64
N LEU A 97 10.38 -7.88 4.49
CA LEU A 97 9.20 -7.84 5.34
C LEU A 97 8.20 -8.90 4.93
N ASP A 98 7.84 -9.80 5.84
CA ASP A 98 6.72 -10.74 5.68
C ASP A 98 5.44 -10.11 6.25
N PHE A 99 4.41 -10.01 5.42
CA PHE A 99 3.14 -9.38 5.78
C PHE A 99 2.14 -10.33 6.46
N ILE A 100 2.38 -11.66 6.44
CA ILE A 100 1.46 -12.61 7.09
C ILE A 100 1.36 -12.36 8.61
N PRO A 101 2.48 -12.16 9.36
CA PRO A 101 2.42 -11.79 10.77
C PRO A 101 1.78 -10.42 11.01
N PHE A 102 1.92 -9.48 10.06
CA PHE A 102 1.34 -8.15 10.18
C PHE A 102 -0.18 -8.24 10.11
N LYS A 103 -0.70 -8.96 9.12
CA LYS A 103 -2.14 -9.24 8.97
C LYS A 103 -2.72 -9.84 10.24
N SER A 104 -2.09 -10.89 10.79
CA SER A 104 -2.56 -11.53 12.02
C SER A 104 -2.64 -10.57 13.20
N LYS A 105 -1.65 -9.68 13.37
CA LYS A 105 -1.67 -8.64 14.40
C LYS A 105 -2.80 -7.61 14.15
N LEU A 106 -3.00 -7.16 12.90
CA LEU A 106 -4.07 -6.22 12.56
C LEU A 106 -5.46 -6.79 12.86
N LEU A 107 -5.72 -8.05 12.49
CA LEU A 107 -6.99 -8.72 12.78
C LEU A 107 -7.23 -8.93 14.29
N GLN A 108 -6.16 -9.22 15.05
CA GLN A 108 -6.24 -9.27 16.52
C GLN A 108 -6.63 -7.91 17.12
N LEU A 109 -5.99 -6.82 16.68
CA LEU A 109 -6.34 -5.46 17.11
C LEU A 109 -7.79 -5.11 16.74
N SER A 110 -8.21 -5.45 15.52
CA SER A 110 -9.58 -5.24 15.04
C SER A 110 -10.61 -5.90 15.99
N ASN A 111 -10.38 -7.15 16.37
CA ASN A 111 -11.28 -7.89 17.26
C ASN A 111 -11.22 -7.37 18.71
N GLN A 112 -10.03 -7.05 19.21
CA GLN A 112 -9.82 -6.54 20.58
C GLN A 112 -10.59 -5.23 20.84
N PHE A 113 -10.66 -4.36 19.84
CA PHE A 113 -11.25 -3.03 19.97
C PHE A 113 -12.73 -2.95 19.55
N LYS A 114 -13.43 -4.07 19.47
CA LYS A 114 -14.90 -4.06 19.39
C LYS A 114 -15.48 -4.04 20.81
N LYS A 115 -16.15 -2.94 21.18
CA LYS A 115 -16.70 -2.76 22.54
C LYS A 115 -18.13 -2.25 22.50
N GLU A 116 -18.98 -2.82 23.35
CA GLU A 116 -20.33 -2.31 23.62
C GLU A 116 -20.42 -1.81 25.06
N ILE A 117 -21.01 -0.64 25.26
CA ILE A 117 -21.25 -0.04 26.57
C ILE A 117 -22.75 0.05 26.78
N ASP A 118 -23.28 -0.68 27.74
CA ASP A 118 -24.70 -0.63 28.12
C ASP A 118 -25.07 0.77 28.64
N LEU A 119 -26.10 1.37 28.05
CA LEU A 119 -26.68 2.65 28.46
C LEU A 119 -28.00 2.46 29.24
N GLY A 120 -28.48 1.22 29.37
CA GLY A 120 -29.77 0.88 29.96
C GLY A 120 -30.93 0.96 28.95
N ASN A 121 -32.11 0.46 29.35
CA ASN A 121 -33.34 0.44 28.55
C ASN A 121 -33.17 -0.21 27.17
N ASP A 122 -32.43 -1.32 27.10
CA ASP A 122 -32.09 -2.04 25.86
C ASP A 122 -31.31 -1.20 24.83
N VAL A 123 -30.59 -0.17 25.27
CA VAL A 123 -29.72 0.65 24.42
C VAL A 123 -28.26 0.45 24.83
N SER A 124 -27.41 0.13 23.86
CA SER A 124 -25.95 0.05 24.05
C SER A 124 -25.24 0.97 23.06
N LEU A 125 -24.18 1.63 23.52
CA LEU A 125 -23.25 2.35 22.66
C LEU A 125 -22.22 1.39 22.08
N VAL A 126 -22.05 1.41 20.77
CA VAL A 126 -21.08 0.55 20.07
C VAL A 126 -19.86 1.36 19.69
N LEU A 127 -18.70 0.95 20.20
CA LEU A 127 -17.40 1.49 19.87
C LEU A 127 -16.61 0.47 19.04
N ARG A 128 -16.01 0.92 17.94
CA ARG A 128 -15.10 0.13 17.12
C ARG A 128 -14.13 1.04 16.37
N PRO A 129 -13.00 0.53 15.86
CA PRO A 129 -12.15 1.30 14.97
C PRO A 129 -12.94 1.81 13.75
N PRO A 130 -12.68 3.04 13.29
CA PRO A 130 -13.45 3.68 12.23
C PRO A 130 -13.18 3.06 10.86
N GLY A 131 -14.06 3.36 9.91
CA GLY A 131 -13.77 3.22 8.49
C GLY A 131 -13.10 4.46 7.93
N VAL A 132 -12.54 4.35 6.72
CA VAL A 132 -11.76 5.44 6.10
C VAL A 132 -12.62 6.66 5.83
N LYS A 133 -13.88 6.49 5.41
CA LYS A 133 -14.79 7.62 5.17
C LYS A 133 -14.90 8.54 6.38
N LYS A 134 -15.07 7.96 7.57
CA LYS A 134 -15.23 8.74 8.80
C LYS A 134 -13.91 9.39 9.24
N LEU A 135 -12.76 8.81 8.90
CA LEU A 135 -11.44 9.39 9.16
C LEU A 135 -11.08 10.58 8.25
N LEU A 136 -11.78 10.76 7.14
CA LEU A 136 -11.61 11.92 6.25
C LEU A 136 -12.41 13.14 6.74
N GLU A 137 -13.38 12.95 7.63
CA GLU A 137 -14.14 14.04 8.21
C GLU A 137 -13.27 14.83 9.20
N SER A 138 -13.47 16.15 9.25
CA SER A 138 -12.83 16.97 10.29
C SER A 138 -13.53 16.77 11.63
N ALA A 139 -12.81 16.33 12.65
CA ALA A 139 -13.29 16.27 14.02
C ALA A 139 -12.53 17.27 14.91
N SER A 140 -13.23 17.88 15.87
CA SER A 140 -12.59 18.62 16.96
C SER A 140 -11.83 17.68 17.90
N GLU A 141 -12.29 16.43 18.01
CA GLU A 141 -11.77 15.42 18.93
C GLU A 141 -11.73 14.05 18.25
N GLU A 142 -10.57 13.38 18.26
CA GLU A 142 -10.36 12.14 17.51
C GLU A 142 -11.16 10.94 18.03
N TYR A 143 -11.53 10.92 19.32
CA TYR A 143 -12.31 9.81 19.87
C TYR A 143 -13.70 9.67 19.22
N LEU A 144 -14.22 10.75 18.61
CA LEU A 144 -15.51 10.76 17.92
C LEU A 144 -15.55 9.82 16.71
N TYR A 145 -14.40 9.58 16.06
CA TYR A 145 -14.31 8.64 14.94
C TYR A 145 -14.73 7.22 15.38
N PHE A 146 -14.46 6.84 16.63
CA PHE A 146 -14.63 5.47 17.13
C PHE A 146 -16.04 5.16 17.64
N ILE A 147 -16.91 6.17 17.74
CA ILE A 147 -18.33 5.99 18.08
C ILE A 147 -19.05 5.48 16.83
N ALA A 148 -19.31 4.18 16.75
CA ALA A 148 -19.82 3.59 15.52
C ALA A 148 -21.34 3.57 15.39
N GLY A 149 -22.05 3.56 16.52
CA GLY A 149 -23.50 3.47 16.50
C GLY A 149 -24.11 3.14 17.85
N LEU A 150 -25.41 2.92 17.83
CA LEU A 150 -26.21 2.46 18.96
C LEU A 150 -26.83 1.11 18.62
N SER A 151 -26.83 0.17 19.55
CA SER A 151 -27.64 -1.04 19.47
C SER A 151 -28.90 -0.81 20.29
N VAL A 152 -30.07 -0.82 19.65
CA VAL A 152 -31.37 -0.64 20.30
C VAL A 152 -32.15 -1.94 20.16
N ARG A 153 -32.40 -2.64 21.27
CA ARG A 153 -33.07 -3.95 21.30
C ARG A 153 -32.45 -4.95 20.32
N GLY A 154 -31.13 -4.95 20.24
CA GLY A 154 -30.34 -5.82 19.34
C GLY A 154 -30.26 -5.35 17.88
N SER A 155 -30.95 -4.26 17.50
CA SER A 155 -30.83 -3.65 16.17
C SER A 155 -29.75 -2.59 16.16
N PHE A 156 -28.74 -2.75 15.30
CA PHE A 156 -27.65 -1.79 15.17
C PHE A 156 -28.05 -0.60 14.29
N HIS A 157 -28.01 0.58 14.89
CA HIS A 157 -28.17 1.88 14.24
C HIS A 157 -26.82 2.54 14.10
N LYS A 158 -26.32 2.58 12.87
CA LYS A 158 -25.02 3.14 12.54
C LYS A 158 -25.03 4.68 12.66
N ILE A 159 -23.94 5.23 13.18
CA ILE A 159 -23.62 6.66 13.15
C ILE A 159 -22.68 6.89 11.98
N GLU A 160 -23.11 7.67 10.99
CA GLU A 160 -22.37 7.84 9.74
C GLU A 160 -21.35 8.97 9.80
N THR A 161 -21.66 10.06 10.51
CA THR A 161 -20.82 11.27 10.53
C THR A 161 -20.19 11.53 11.89
N VAL A 162 -19.11 12.32 11.91
CA VAL A 162 -18.49 12.84 13.13
C VAL A 162 -19.43 13.78 13.88
N LYS A 163 -20.25 14.55 13.16
CA LYS A 163 -21.24 15.44 13.77
C LYS A 163 -22.26 14.65 14.59
N ASP A 164 -22.85 13.61 14.00
CA ASP A 164 -23.81 12.75 14.69
C ASP A 164 -23.16 12.05 15.90
N ALA A 165 -21.89 11.64 15.76
CA ALA A 165 -21.12 11.08 16.87
C ALA A 165 -20.96 12.07 18.04
N SER A 166 -20.71 13.36 17.74
CA SER A 166 -20.66 14.43 18.74
C SER A 166 -21.99 14.60 19.44
N GLU A 167 -23.09 14.66 18.70
CA GLU A 167 -24.43 14.83 19.28
C GLU A 167 -24.82 13.66 20.20
N VAL A 168 -24.40 12.44 19.85
CA VAL A 168 -24.59 11.26 20.72
C VAL A 168 -23.71 11.36 21.96
N PHE A 169 -22.43 11.73 21.80
CA PHE A 169 -21.49 11.87 22.90
C PHE A 169 -21.94 12.93 23.93
N ASP A 170 -22.44 14.07 23.47
CA ASP A 170 -22.90 15.18 24.32
C ASP A 170 -24.12 14.81 25.18
N ARG A 171 -24.86 13.77 24.79
CA ARG A 171 -26.01 13.24 25.55
C ARG A 171 -25.63 12.14 26.53
N LEU A 172 -24.38 11.68 26.52
CA LEU A 172 -23.92 10.62 27.42
C LEU A 172 -23.78 11.15 28.85
N SER A 173 -24.03 10.27 29.82
CA SER A 173 -23.65 10.54 31.21
C SER A 173 -22.13 10.72 31.33
N SER A 174 -21.67 11.51 32.29
CA SER A 174 -20.22 11.71 32.52
C SER A 174 -19.47 10.39 32.75
N ARG A 175 -20.14 9.39 33.36
CA ARG A 175 -19.58 8.04 33.55
C ARG A 175 -19.37 7.33 32.22
N THR A 176 -20.35 7.37 31.33
CA THR A 176 -20.27 6.74 30.01
C THR A 176 -19.28 7.46 29.11
N ALA A 177 -19.30 8.80 29.09
CA ALA A 177 -18.34 9.60 28.34
C ALA A 177 -16.89 9.25 28.74
N LYS A 178 -16.62 9.09 30.03
CA LYS A 178 -15.31 8.62 30.52
C LYS A 178 -14.93 7.25 29.95
N LEU A 179 -15.87 6.30 29.86
CA LEU A 179 -15.59 4.97 29.29
C LEU A 179 -15.23 5.02 27.80
N VAL A 180 -15.79 5.96 27.04
CA VAL A 180 -15.42 6.21 25.63
C VAL A 180 -13.99 6.75 25.55
N LEU A 181 -13.65 7.74 26.39
CA LEU A 181 -12.30 8.31 26.44
C LEU A 181 -11.25 7.28 26.87
N ASP A 182 -11.56 6.46 27.88
CA ASP A 182 -10.66 5.40 28.35
C ASP A 182 -10.46 4.33 27.27
N TYR A 183 -11.52 3.98 26.53
CA TYR A 183 -11.41 3.09 25.37
C TYR A 183 -10.48 3.69 24.29
N PHE A 184 -10.65 4.96 23.93
CA PHE A 184 -9.82 5.61 22.92
C PHE A 184 -8.34 5.68 23.34
N ARG A 185 -8.08 6.08 24.60
CA ARG A 185 -6.72 6.14 25.14
C ARG A 185 -6.03 4.78 25.12
N GLU A 186 -6.74 3.72 25.50
CA GLU A 186 -6.21 2.37 25.47
C GLU A 186 -5.90 1.93 24.05
N LEU A 187 -6.78 2.23 23.09
CA LEU A 187 -6.56 1.94 21.68
C LEU A 187 -5.29 2.61 21.16
N ILE A 188 -5.12 3.92 21.42
CA ILE A 188 -3.95 4.67 20.97
C ILE A 188 -2.68 4.14 21.63
N ARG A 189 -2.73 3.88 22.95
CA ARG A 189 -1.61 3.30 23.70
C ARG A 189 -1.15 1.98 23.08
N VAL A 190 -2.07 1.04 22.88
CA VAL A 190 -1.77 -0.26 22.25
C VAL A 190 -1.27 -0.10 20.82
N SER A 191 -1.85 0.80 20.03
CA SER A 191 -1.44 1.06 18.65
C SER A 191 -0.01 1.62 18.54
N VAL A 192 0.39 2.48 19.48
CA VAL A 192 1.74 3.07 19.52
C VAL A 192 2.77 2.09 20.10
N GLU A 193 2.38 1.25 21.06
CA GLU A 193 3.24 0.23 21.64
C GLU A 193 3.45 -0.96 20.70
N THR A 194 2.46 -1.28 19.87
CA THR A 194 2.55 -2.39 18.91
C THR A 194 3.52 -2.06 17.79
N ASN A 195 4.67 -2.73 17.80
CA ASN A 195 5.65 -2.64 16.73
C ASN A 195 5.50 -3.82 15.77
N PHE A 196 5.29 -3.52 14.50
CA PHE A 196 5.15 -4.53 13.46
C PHE A 196 6.50 -5.15 13.08
N LEU A 197 7.63 -4.51 13.44
CA LEU A 197 8.97 -5.05 13.23
C LEU A 197 9.50 -5.95 14.35
N ASP A 198 8.71 -6.32 15.37
CA ASP A 198 9.21 -7.07 16.56
C ASP A 198 9.97 -8.37 16.25
N LYS A 199 9.69 -9.01 15.11
CA LYS A 199 10.41 -10.21 14.68
C LYS A 199 11.83 -9.93 14.19
N TYR A 200 12.11 -8.69 13.79
CA TYR A 200 13.37 -8.22 13.22
C TYR A 200 14.17 -7.48 14.29
N LYS A 201 14.64 -8.23 15.30
CA LYS A 201 15.26 -7.70 16.54
C LYS A 201 16.54 -6.89 16.33
N ASP A 202 17.14 -6.95 15.14
CA ASP A 202 18.41 -6.29 14.83
C ASP A 202 18.25 -4.80 14.48
N PHE A 203 17.00 -4.32 14.38
CA PHE A 203 16.66 -2.97 13.95
C PHE A 203 16.00 -2.16 15.08
N ASP A 204 16.52 -0.96 15.31
CA ASP A 204 15.97 -0.04 16.32
C ASP A 204 14.72 0.69 15.80
N GLN A 205 14.45 0.66 14.50
CA GLN A 205 13.25 1.26 13.92
C GLN A 205 11.99 0.53 14.37
N LYS A 206 10.91 1.29 14.51
CA LYS A 206 9.58 0.77 14.81
C LYS A 206 8.62 1.13 13.69
N ILE A 207 7.85 0.16 13.22
CA ILE A 207 6.70 0.41 12.35
C ILE A 207 5.46 0.24 13.20
N ARG A 208 4.65 1.30 13.29
CA ARG A 208 3.45 1.38 14.13
C ARG A 208 2.25 1.71 13.26
N PHE A 209 1.08 1.21 13.64
CA PHE A 209 -0.16 1.50 12.93
C PHE A 209 -1.13 2.18 13.90
N VAL A 210 -1.42 3.46 13.66
CA VAL A 210 -2.45 4.22 14.38
C VAL A 210 -3.63 4.42 13.43
N PRO A 211 -4.89 4.16 13.83
CA PRO A 211 -6.07 4.31 12.96
C PRO A 211 -6.21 5.71 12.35
N SER A 212 -5.62 5.90 11.16
CA SER A 212 -5.52 7.17 10.44
C SER A 212 -5.28 6.88 8.96
N VAL A 213 -5.72 7.77 8.08
CA VAL A 213 -5.50 7.59 6.63
C VAL A 213 -4.01 7.59 6.30
N SER A 214 -3.21 8.43 6.97
CA SER A 214 -1.75 8.46 6.81
C SER A 214 -1.09 7.12 7.13
N SER A 215 -1.56 6.38 8.16
CA SER A 215 -1.02 5.05 8.44
C SER A 215 -1.42 4.03 7.36
N ILE A 216 -2.62 4.14 6.80
CA ILE A 216 -3.05 3.28 5.68
C ILE A 216 -2.17 3.56 4.45
N ILE A 217 -1.93 4.84 4.12
CA ILE A 217 -1.04 5.25 3.03
C ILE A 217 0.37 4.71 3.26
N LEU A 218 0.92 4.90 4.47
CA LEU A 218 2.27 4.43 4.80
C LEU A 218 2.40 2.91 4.63
N PHE A 219 1.45 2.13 5.16
CA PHE A 219 1.49 0.69 5.02
C PHE A 219 1.29 0.26 3.56
N THR A 220 0.45 0.96 2.80
CA THR A 220 0.29 0.71 1.37
C THR A 220 1.59 0.99 0.62
N LYS A 221 2.28 2.11 0.89
CA LYS A 221 3.62 2.38 0.34
C LYS A 221 4.63 1.30 0.67
N VAL A 222 4.63 0.81 1.92
CA VAL A 222 5.56 -0.26 2.35
C VAL A 222 5.25 -1.58 1.63
N MET A 223 3.98 -1.90 1.41
CA MET A 223 3.57 -3.10 0.67
C MET A 223 3.89 -2.99 -0.82
N PHE A 224 3.60 -1.83 -1.41
CA PHE A 224 3.70 -1.53 -2.85
C PHE A 224 4.90 -0.60 -3.07
N ASN A 225 6.09 -1.03 -2.63
CA ASN A 225 7.26 -0.17 -2.48
C ASN A 225 8.15 -0.05 -3.72
N GLU A 226 7.68 -0.49 -4.88
CA GLU A 226 8.37 -0.29 -6.14
C GLU A 226 8.26 1.19 -6.56
N SER A 227 9.39 1.79 -6.96
CA SER A 227 9.32 3.13 -7.54
C SER A 227 8.51 3.11 -8.84
N LEU A 228 7.67 4.13 -9.06
CA LEU A 228 6.88 4.22 -10.29
C LEU A 228 7.78 4.23 -11.55
N SER A 229 8.96 4.82 -11.47
CA SER A 229 9.99 4.76 -12.52
C SER A 229 10.51 3.33 -12.74
N GLY A 230 10.87 2.63 -11.66
CA GLY A 230 11.32 1.24 -11.73
C GLY A 230 10.27 0.31 -12.32
N PHE A 231 9.00 0.52 -11.95
CA PHE A 231 7.87 -0.19 -12.54
C PHE A 231 7.76 0.04 -14.05
N TYR A 232 7.86 1.30 -14.51
CA TYR A 232 7.86 1.57 -15.95
C TYR A 232 9.08 0.99 -16.66
N ASP A 233 10.28 1.08 -16.08
CA ASP A 233 11.49 0.47 -16.64
C ASP A 233 11.34 -1.06 -16.76
N ASN A 234 10.75 -1.70 -15.76
CA ASN A 234 10.48 -3.14 -15.76
C ASN A 234 9.47 -3.53 -16.84
N ILE A 235 8.36 -2.79 -16.98
CA ILE A 235 7.41 -3.06 -18.06
C ILE A 235 8.07 -2.82 -19.42
N PHE A 236 8.85 -1.74 -19.57
CA PHE A 236 9.56 -1.47 -20.80
C PHE A 236 10.53 -2.61 -21.16
N ALA A 237 11.30 -3.10 -20.20
CA ALA A 237 12.21 -4.22 -20.39
C ALA A 237 11.46 -5.49 -20.79
N LEU A 238 10.44 -5.89 -20.02
CA LEU A 238 9.61 -7.06 -20.34
C LEU A 238 8.98 -6.97 -21.72
N ALA A 239 8.51 -5.79 -22.11
CA ALA A 239 7.86 -5.61 -23.38
C ALA A 239 8.88 -5.50 -24.53
N ARG A 240 10.08 -4.95 -24.32
CA ARG A 240 11.17 -4.96 -25.30
C ARG A 240 11.68 -6.37 -25.57
N TYR A 241 11.94 -7.15 -24.51
CA TYR A 241 12.45 -8.52 -24.63
C TYR A 241 11.35 -9.53 -25.00
N GLY A 242 10.10 -9.24 -24.61
CA GLY A 242 8.91 -10.04 -24.89
C GLY A 242 8.17 -9.68 -26.18
N LYS A 243 8.69 -8.74 -27.00
CA LYS A 243 8.07 -8.18 -28.22
C LYS A 243 6.72 -7.51 -27.95
N MET A 244 6.76 -6.22 -27.57
CA MET A 244 5.61 -5.33 -27.37
C MET A 244 4.53 -5.57 -28.44
N ASN A 245 3.34 -6.00 -28.03
CA ASN A 245 2.18 -5.92 -28.93
C ASN A 245 1.68 -4.46 -29.00
N SER A 246 1.02 -4.09 -30.09
CA SER A 246 0.49 -2.74 -30.30
C SER A 246 -0.58 -2.33 -29.28
N LEU A 247 -1.34 -3.29 -28.76
CA LEU A 247 -2.41 -3.10 -27.78
C LEU A 247 -1.90 -2.49 -26.46
N TYR A 248 -0.66 -2.75 -26.08
CA TYR A 248 -0.04 -2.14 -24.89
C TYR A 248 0.29 -0.65 -25.11
N ILE A 249 0.72 -0.28 -26.32
CA ILE A 249 1.01 1.10 -26.69
C ILE A 249 -0.28 1.93 -26.70
N GLU A 250 -1.38 1.34 -27.16
CA GLU A 250 -2.70 1.98 -27.22
C GLU A 250 -3.29 2.30 -25.82
N GLN A 251 -2.83 1.61 -24.77
CA GLN A 251 -3.27 1.83 -23.39
C GLN A 251 -2.35 2.75 -22.58
N CYS A 252 -1.28 3.24 -23.18
CA CYS A 252 -0.39 4.20 -22.55
C CYS A 252 -1.02 5.60 -22.54
N THR A 253 -0.90 6.30 -21.41
CA THR A 253 -1.12 7.74 -21.39
C THR A 253 -0.04 8.46 -22.22
N PRO A 254 -0.28 9.69 -22.71
CA PRO A 254 0.71 10.43 -23.48
C PRO A 254 2.06 10.58 -22.75
N GLY A 255 2.05 10.76 -21.43
CA GLY A 255 3.27 10.85 -20.62
C GLY A 255 4.05 9.53 -20.55
N GLU A 256 3.34 8.40 -20.36
CA GLU A 256 3.94 7.06 -20.36
C GLU A 256 4.56 6.73 -21.72
N TYR A 257 3.87 7.09 -22.81
CA TYR A 257 4.39 6.91 -24.17
C TYR A 257 5.68 7.71 -24.39
N ILE A 258 5.71 8.99 -24.01
CA ILE A 258 6.91 9.82 -24.13
C ILE A 258 8.07 9.25 -23.30
N TYR A 259 7.80 8.78 -22.09
CA TYR A 259 8.81 8.11 -21.26
C TYR A 259 9.41 6.90 -21.98
N PHE A 260 8.58 6.00 -22.50
CA PHE A 260 9.05 4.81 -23.21
C PHE A 260 9.83 5.12 -24.49
N VAL A 261 9.39 6.13 -25.26
CA VAL A 261 10.13 6.59 -26.46
C VAL A 261 11.53 7.09 -26.06
N LYS A 262 11.63 7.91 -25.01
CA LYS A 262 12.93 8.41 -24.52
C LYS A 262 13.83 7.28 -24.03
N THR A 263 13.28 6.32 -23.28
CA THR A 263 14.04 5.15 -22.80
C THR A 263 14.52 4.27 -23.96
N LEU A 264 13.69 4.08 -25.00
CA LEU A 264 14.08 3.38 -26.23
C LEU A 264 15.21 4.10 -26.97
N GLN A 265 15.08 5.41 -27.16
CA GLN A 265 16.10 6.25 -27.80
C GLN A 265 17.43 6.16 -27.06
N ARG A 266 17.41 6.26 -25.72
CA ARG A 266 18.61 6.12 -24.88
C ARG A 266 19.26 4.75 -25.07
N SER A 267 18.49 3.67 -24.99
CA SER A 267 19.01 2.31 -25.14
C SER A 267 19.56 2.03 -26.55
N LEU A 268 18.99 2.63 -27.60
CA LEU A 268 19.54 2.53 -28.96
C LEU A 268 20.85 3.31 -29.09
N ALA A 269 20.94 4.51 -28.49
CA ALA A 269 22.17 5.30 -28.48
C ALA A 269 23.31 4.56 -27.74
N GLU A 270 23.02 3.96 -26.57
CA GLU A 270 23.97 3.14 -25.80
C GLU A 270 24.46 1.94 -26.61
N ARG A 271 23.56 1.23 -27.32
CA ARG A 271 23.92 0.10 -28.18
C ARG A 271 24.80 0.52 -29.36
N ASN A 272 24.50 1.65 -29.99
CA ASN A 272 25.31 2.17 -31.09
C ASN A 272 26.71 2.60 -30.62
N GLN A 273 26.83 3.14 -29.40
CA GLN A 273 28.13 3.45 -28.79
C GLN A 273 28.92 2.18 -28.44
N ALA A 274 28.26 1.15 -27.87
CA ALA A 274 28.89 -0.13 -27.56
C ALA A 274 29.43 -0.83 -28.83
N ASN A 275 28.63 -0.88 -29.89
CA ASN A 275 29.04 -1.45 -31.18
C ASN A 275 30.21 -0.66 -31.80
N ASN A 276 30.20 0.68 -31.71
CA ASN A 276 31.30 1.50 -32.23
C ASN A 276 32.60 1.30 -31.43
N ASN A 277 32.53 1.03 -30.13
CA ASN A 277 33.70 0.74 -29.30
C ASN A 277 34.24 -0.69 -29.53
N GLU A 278 33.39 -1.70 -29.75
CA GLU A 278 33.84 -3.06 -30.13
C GLU A 278 34.55 -3.05 -31.48
N THR A 279 34.08 -2.25 -32.44
CA THR A 279 34.73 -2.11 -33.75
C THR A 279 36.11 -1.42 -33.67
N ALA A 280 36.34 -0.58 -32.64
CA ALA A 280 37.62 0.09 -32.42
C ALA A 280 38.67 -0.81 -31.71
N VAL A 281 38.23 -1.79 -30.91
CA VAL A 281 39.13 -2.75 -30.25
C VAL A 281 39.62 -3.82 -31.24
N ASP A 282 38.77 -4.30 -32.15
CA ASP A 282 39.21 -5.25 -33.19
C ASP A 282 40.16 -4.60 -34.23
N ALA A 283 40.01 -3.31 -34.52
CA ALA A 283 40.89 -2.59 -35.43
C ALA A 283 42.28 -2.24 -34.83
N SER A 284 42.45 -2.35 -33.51
CA SER A 284 43.72 -2.05 -32.82
C SER A 284 44.57 -3.30 -32.52
N LEU A 285 44.09 -4.49 -32.88
CA LEU A 285 44.82 -5.76 -32.76
C LEU A 285 45.39 -6.29 -34.09
N SER A 286 45.16 -5.60 -35.22
CA SER A 286 45.56 -6.08 -36.55
C SER A 286 46.80 -5.40 -37.16
N ASP A 287 47.50 -4.53 -36.43
CA ASP A 287 48.56 -3.67 -36.99
C ASP A 287 49.98 -3.99 -36.46
N ASP A 288 50.27 -5.25 -36.17
CA ASP A 288 51.66 -5.65 -35.85
C ASP A 288 52.03 -7.05 -36.39
N THR A 289 52.15 -7.19 -37.72
CA THR A 289 53.01 -8.20 -38.35
C THR A 289 53.47 -7.74 -39.75
N GLY A 290 54.22 -6.63 -39.80
CA GLY A 290 54.99 -6.25 -40.98
C GLY A 290 56.39 -6.86 -40.97
N LEU A 291 56.50 -8.19 -41.15
CA LEU A 291 57.79 -8.85 -41.42
C LEU A 291 58.11 -8.75 -42.90
N ASP A 292 59.09 -7.92 -43.23
CA ASP A 292 59.66 -7.72 -44.56
C ASP A 292 60.47 -8.96 -45.01
N PRO A 293 60.21 -9.59 -46.18
CA PRO A 293 60.94 -10.75 -46.64
C PRO A 293 62.08 -10.35 -47.61
N PHE A 294 63.33 -10.63 -47.22
CA PHE A 294 64.55 -10.89 -48.05
C PHE A 294 64.81 -10.01 -49.31
N GLY A 295 65.87 -9.18 -49.34
CA GLY A 295 67.26 -9.53 -49.74
C GLY A 295 67.75 -8.55 -50.83
N GLY A 296 69.03 -8.24 -51.12
CA GLY A 296 70.36 -8.73 -50.76
C GLY A 296 71.45 -7.77 -51.31
N GLU A 297 72.65 -7.73 -50.72
CA GLU A 297 73.95 -8.22 -51.24
C GLU A 297 74.84 -7.12 -51.84
N PRO A 298 76.17 -7.30 -51.99
CA PRO A 298 77.15 -8.06 -51.21
C PRO A 298 78.16 -7.18 -50.45
#